data_AF-A0A3P1WJ89-F1
#
_entry.id   AF-A0A3P1WJ89-F1
#
_cell.length_a   1.000
_cell.length_b   1.000
_cell.length_c   1.000
_cell.angle_alpha   90.00
_cell.angle_beta   90.00
_cell.angle_gamma   90.00
#
_symmetry.space_group_name_H-M   'P 1'
#
loop_
_entity.id
_entity.type
_entity.pdbx_description
1 polymer ?
#
loop_
_entity_poly.entity_id
_entity_poly.type
_entity_poly.pdbx_seq_one_letter_code
_entity_poly.pdbx_strand_id
1 'polypeptide(L)'
;MKQFLYGSADRIEGRLAGGWGVIREFGLEERTRQELAELASVQLRQTMPPFPSADQLRLRTRRFRTKPNLGEAGTFFACMSAEAGADHTGRPGNVISHCAVLPNDPAFRAADWFFCPDWVLPYGAREVSAASLPEQFGPPPGWAGTAHWLREVPERGAAARWVAAAVQERLVQRIPVLLVADSLDDGARWASFVQWMYTAAFNSQFRVCIGEDAQTLAMLPTNQALLIVATPDVPVPERMWHMVVDTTNPGEPPAGWGEEIPELIMQPGDIALSVFAVRDELCNRARSQLRGEPFPTQLAQTVAWFTRPGAQLFGQEAAISRALASVGPQASEWPEVQQLRGLNSSQPSPAEVALSDPYGGDEPDDVYGSLADSGEPGDEGQADQVATSKVDLALQAAVRLGARSRTGEPPNVDEWLATLRTPDVSLRGDLWAFAELATWLTPEPQQLEPMVSAEDAPFSGAVWAVWRRSEKQFGSRPDLEEQLKGKLWH
;
A
#
# COMPACT_ATOMS: atom_id res chain seq x y z
N MET A 1 -7.62 -8.94 23.41
CA MET A 1 -6.90 -9.30 22.16
C MET A 1 -7.48 -10.60 21.62
N LYS A 2 -7.46 -10.86 20.30
CA LYS A 2 -7.97 -12.10 19.70
C LYS A 2 -6.80 -12.84 19.05
N GLN A 3 -6.48 -14.06 19.48
CA GLN A 3 -5.26 -14.76 19.05
C GLN A 3 -5.31 -16.26 19.32
N PHE A 4 -4.48 -17.02 18.59
CA PHE A 4 -4.22 -18.43 18.86
C PHE A 4 -2.78 -18.83 18.57
N LEU A 5 -2.36 -19.95 19.17
CA LEU A 5 -1.18 -20.69 18.79
C LEU A 5 -1.60 -21.98 18.07
N TYR A 6 -1.11 -22.21 16.86
CA TYR A 6 -1.42 -23.39 16.04
C TYR A 6 -0.15 -24.17 15.73
N GLY A 7 -0.20 -25.49 15.84
CA GLY A 7 0.91 -26.37 15.51
C GLY A 7 0.59 -27.83 15.78
N SER A 8 1.61 -28.68 15.68
CA SER A 8 1.52 -30.07 16.14
C SER A 8 1.98 -30.15 17.60
N ALA A 9 1.07 -30.56 18.49
CA ALA A 9 1.37 -30.75 19.91
C ALA A 9 0.62 -31.93 20.50
N ASP A 10 1.16 -32.43 21.61
CA ASP A 10 0.49 -33.38 22.49
C ASP A 10 -0.32 -32.67 23.57
N ARG A 11 -1.33 -33.37 24.09
CA ARG A 11 -2.18 -32.89 25.20
C ARG A 11 -2.74 -31.49 24.94
N ILE A 12 -3.18 -31.26 23.71
CA ILE A 12 -4.04 -30.12 23.39
C ILE A 12 -5.29 -30.29 24.25
N GLU A 13 -5.67 -29.25 24.98
CA GLU A 13 -6.81 -29.29 25.90
C GLU A 13 -8.07 -29.71 25.13
N GLY A 14 -8.80 -30.70 25.67
CA GLY A 14 -9.96 -31.29 25.01
C GLY A 14 -9.67 -32.34 23.91
N ARG A 15 -8.39 -32.73 23.67
CA ARG A 15 -8.03 -33.78 22.71
C ARG A 15 -7.29 -34.95 23.37
N LEU A 16 -7.69 -36.18 23.01
CA LEU A 16 -7.08 -37.43 23.50
C LEU A 16 -5.83 -37.86 22.69
N ALA A 17 -5.68 -37.37 21.47
CA ALA A 17 -4.57 -37.70 20.57
C ALA A 17 -3.84 -36.43 20.11
N GLY A 18 -2.52 -36.54 19.94
CA GLY A 18 -1.68 -35.50 19.35
C GLY A 18 -1.97 -35.31 17.86
N GLY A 19 -1.74 -34.09 17.37
CA GLY A 19 -1.96 -33.74 15.96
C GLY A 19 -1.95 -32.24 15.72
N TRP A 20 -2.15 -31.85 14.46
CA TRP A 20 -2.25 -30.45 14.07
C TRP A 20 -3.53 -29.79 14.59
N GLY A 21 -3.40 -28.58 15.12
CA GLY A 21 -4.55 -27.78 15.54
C GLY A 21 -4.18 -26.58 16.39
N VAL A 22 -5.23 -25.91 16.88
CA VAL A 22 -5.11 -24.85 17.87
C VAL A 22 -4.68 -25.46 19.21
N ILE A 23 -3.54 -25.01 19.72
CA ILE A 23 -2.92 -25.45 20.99
C ILE A 23 -3.45 -24.58 22.13
N ARG A 24 -3.54 -23.27 21.90
CA ARG A 24 -4.05 -22.24 22.83
C ARG A 24 -4.82 -21.20 22.03
N GLU A 25 -5.88 -20.64 22.60
CA GLU A 25 -6.61 -19.53 22.02
C GLU A 25 -7.11 -18.57 23.09
N PHE A 26 -7.34 -17.33 22.70
CA PHE A 26 -7.88 -16.30 23.58
C PHE A 26 -8.84 -15.40 22.79
N GLY A 27 -10.09 -15.31 23.26
CA GLY A 27 -11.09 -14.36 22.77
C GLY A 27 -11.56 -14.57 21.32
N LEU A 28 -11.49 -15.79 20.78
CA LEU A 28 -11.81 -16.07 19.37
C LEU A 28 -13.22 -16.62 19.16
N GLU A 29 -13.94 -15.95 18.27
CA GLU A 29 -15.14 -16.48 17.63
C GLU A 29 -14.75 -17.38 16.44
N GLU A 30 -15.63 -18.31 16.04
CA GLU A 30 -15.36 -19.30 14.98
C GLU A 30 -14.92 -18.67 13.66
N ARG A 31 -15.59 -17.61 13.21
CA ARG A 31 -15.20 -16.89 11.98
C ARG A 31 -13.79 -16.31 12.08
N THR A 32 -13.47 -15.64 13.19
CA THR A 32 -12.14 -15.05 13.42
C THR A 32 -11.06 -16.15 13.47
N ARG A 33 -11.38 -17.30 14.07
CA ARG A 33 -10.51 -18.47 14.11
C ARG A 33 -10.23 -19.00 12.70
N GLN A 34 -11.23 -19.12 11.84
CA GLN A 34 -11.07 -19.58 10.46
C GLN A 34 -10.20 -18.62 9.64
N GLU A 35 -10.47 -17.31 9.73
CA GLU A 35 -9.70 -16.27 9.04
C GLU A 35 -8.20 -16.28 9.43
N LEU A 36 -7.90 -16.46 10.72
CA LEU A 36 -6.53 -16.61 11.19
C LEU A 36 -5.90 -17.96 10.78
N ALA A 37 -6.68 -19.03 10.74
CA ALA A 37 -6.19 -20.35 10.34
C ALA A 37 -5.75 -20.40 8.87
N GLU A 38 -6.36 -19.61 7.98
CA GLU A 38 -5.91 -19.47 6.57
C GLU A 38 -4.49 -18.92 6.45
N LEU A 39 -4.03 -18.14 7.43
CA LEU A 39 -2.71 -17.54 7.44
C LEU A 39 -1.65 -18.45 8.09
N ALA A 40 -2.06 -19.39 8.94
CA ALA A 40 -1.16 -20.31 9.63
C ALA A 40 -0.44 -21.24 8.65
N SER A 41 0.84 -21.50 8.91
CA SER A 41 1.63 -22.48 8.15
C SER A 41 1.72 -23.80 8.88
N VAL A 42 1.53 -24.89 8.13
CA VAL A 42 1.73 -26.27 8.60
C VAL A 42 3.05 -26.87 8.11
N GLN A 43 3.77 -26.16 7.26
CA GLN A 43 5.02 -26.60 6.67
C GLN A 43 5.95 -25.41 6.42
N LEU A 44 7.23 -25.60 6.77
CA LEU A 44 8.34 -24.71 6.52
C LEU A 44 9.59 -25.55 6.22
N ARG A 45 10.52 -24.98 5.47
CA ARG A 45 11.85 -25.58 5.27
C ARG A 45 12.52 -25.77 6.63
N GLN A 46 12.89 -27.00 6.94
CA GLN A 46 13.62 -27.33 8.16
C GLN A 46 15.10 -27.00 7.95
N THR A 47 15.63 -26.14 8.80
CA THR A 47 17.00 -25.61 8.71
C THR A 47 17.75 -25.69 10.04
N MET A 48 17.02 -25.94 11.14
CA MET A 48 17.59 -25.89 12.47
C MET A 48 18.22 -27.23 12.87
N PRO A 49 19.34 -27.21 13.61
CA PRO A 49 19.85 -28.43 14.23
C PRO A 49 18.91 -28.88 15.37
N PRO A 50 19.01 -30.15 15.83
CA PRO A 50 18.16 -30.66 16.91
C PRO A 50 18.25 -29.85 18.22
N PHE A 51 19.44 -29.29 18.52
CA PHE A 51 19.71 -28.49 19.71
C PHE A 51 20.24 -27.11 19.27
N PRO A 52 19.37 -26.19 18.84
CA PRO A 52 19.80 -24.90 18.36
C PRO A 52 20.23 -23.99 19.50
N SER A 53 21.25 -23.19 19.24
CA SER A 53 21.64 -22.06 20.10
C SER A 53 20.60 -20.93 20.04
N ALA A 54 20.64 -20.03 21.02
CA ALA A 54 19.78 -18.83 21.03
C ALA A 54 19.96 -17.96 19.79
N ASP A 55 21.21 -17.80 19.30
CA ASP A 55 21.48 -17.04 18.08
C ASP A 55 20.89 -17.73 16.84
N GLN A 56 20.94 -19.06 16.76
CA GLN A 56 20.27 -19.80 15.69
C GLN A 56 18.75 -19.64 15.76
N LEU A 57 18.14 -19.69 16.95
CA LEU A 57 16.69 -19.47 17.12
C LEU A 57 16.26 -18.05 16.75
N ARG A 58 17.13 -17.05 16.99
CA ARG A 58 16.90 -15.66 16.58
C ARG A 58 16.96 -15.51 15.06
N LEU A 59 17.90 -16.20 14.41
CA LEU A 59 18.15 -16.12 12.96
C LEU A 59 17.34 -17.14 12.14
N ARG A 60 16.53 -17.99 12.78
CA ARG A 60 15.79 -19.04 12.08
C ARG A 60 14.82 -18.43 11.07
N THR A 61 14.52 -19.22 10.04
CA THR A 61 13.53 -18.84 9.03
C THR A 61 12.17 -18.62 9.69
N ARG A 62 11.55 -17.49 9.36
CA ARG A 62 10.21 -17.10 9.78
C ARG A 62 9.36 -16.83 8.57
N ARG A 63 8.08 -17.16 8.64
CA ARG A 63 7.09 -16.74 7.66
C ARG A 63 6.07 -15.84 8.32
N PHE A 64 5.84 -14.67 7.74
CA PHE A 64 4.87 -13.71 8.25
C PHE A 64 3.83 -13.41 7.18
N ARG A 65 2.55 -13.48 7.56
CA ARG A 65 1.43 -13.22 6.67
C ARG A 65 0.43 -12.29 7.31
N THR A 66 -0.12 -11.38 6.51
CA THR A 66 -1.24 -10.53 6.93
C THR A 66 -2.40 -10.57 5.95
N LYS A 67 -3.60 -10.30 6.47
CA LYS A 67 -4.84 -10.15 5.70
C LYS A 67 -5.68 -9.02 6.30
N PRO A 68 -6.23 -8.11 5.48
CA PRO A 68 -7.17 -7.09 5.96
C PRO A 68 -8.35 -7.72 6.71
N ASN A 69 -8.76 -7.12 7.83
CA ASN A 69 -9.96 -7.55 8.55
C ASN A 69 -11.17 -6.71 8.11
N LEU A 70 -11.92 -7.23 7.14
CA LEU A 70 -13.10 -6.55 6.60
C LEU A 70 -14.30 -6.56 7.57
N GLY A 71 -14.27 -7.43 8.60
CA GLY A 71 -15.36 -7.55 9.57
C GLY A 71 -15.21 -6.62 10.77
N GLU A 72 -14.02 -6.08 11.03
CA GLU A 72 -13.72 -5.23 12.19
C GLU A 72 -12.77 -4.10 11.76
N ALA A 73 -13.35 -2.92 11.51
CA ALA A 73 -12.62 -1.74 11.07
C ALA A 73 -11.47 -1.40 12.03
N GLY A 74 -10.35 -0.94 11.47
CA GLY A 74 -9.18 -0.58 12.26
C GLY A 74 -8.37 -1.78 12.77
N THR A 75 -8.57 -2.97 12.23
CA THR A 75 -7.76 -4.16 12.56
C THR A 75 -7.34 -4.94 11.32
N PHE A 76 -6.39 -5.86 11.47
CA PHE A 76 -6.02 -6.84 10.45
C PHE A 76 -5.60 -8.17 11.10
N PHE A 77 -5.67 -9.25 10.33
CA PHE A 77 -5.20 -10.57 10.74
C PHE A 77 -3.71 -10.71 10.44
N ALA A 78 -2.94 -11.30 11.35
CA ALA A 78 -1.53 -11.60 11.14
C ALA A 78 -1.16 -12.96 11.73
N CYS A 79 -0.21 -13.64 11.08
CA CYS A 79 0.43 -14.83 11.64
C CYS A 79 1.94 -14.78 11.43
N MET A 80 2.67 -15.16 12.48
CA MET A 80 4.10 -15.47 12.43
C MET A 80 4.29 -16.97 12.62
N SER A 81 4.87 -17.62 11.62
CA SER A 81 5.19 -19.05 11.62
C SER A 81 6.69 -19.26 11.68
N ALA A 82 7.14 -20.26 12.44
CA ALA A 82 8.54 -20.65 12.51
C ALA A 82 8.71 -22.16 12.71
N GLU A 83 9.88 -22.68 12.35
CA GLU A 83 10.27 -24.05 12.69
C GLU A 83 10.24 -24.25 14.21
N ALA A 84 9.60 -25.35 14.64
CA ALA A 84 9.44 -25.75 16.03
C ALA A 84 10.18 -27.06 16.37
N GLY A 85 11.01 -27.56 15.45
CA GLY A 85 11.82 -28.77 15.62
C GLY A 85 11.04 -30.07 15.49
N ALA A 86 11.48 -31.11 16.20
CA ALA A 86 10.77 -32.37 16.24
C ALA A 86 9.51 -32.28 17.12
N ASP A 87 8.44 -32.95 16.69
CA ASP A 87 7.26 -33.14 17.52
C ASP A 87 7.53 -34.12 18.68
N HIS A 88 6.51 -34.36 19.51
CA HIS A 88 6.61 -35.26 20.66
C HIS A 88 6.95 -36.73 20.27
N THR A 89 6.67 -37.15 19.03
CA THR A 89 7.03 -38.48 18.51
C THR A 89 8.45 -38.54 17.96
N GLY A 90 9.17 -37.42 17.96
CA GLY A 90 10.48 -37.30 17.33
C GLY A 90 10.42 -37.11 15.82
N ARG A 91 9.24 -36.90 15.23
CA ARG A 91 9.12 -36.62 13.79
C ARG A 91 9.56 -35.18 13.55
N PRO A 92 10.52 -34.94 12.63
CA PRO A 92 10.91 -33.59 12.23
C PRO A 92 9.79 -32.92 11.44
N GLY A 93 9.88 -31.61 11.21
CA GLY A 93 8.92 -30.89 10.38
C GLY A 93 7.84 -30.15 11.15
N ASN A 94 7.94 -30.02 12.48
CA ASN A 94 6.94 -29.28 13.23
C ASN A 94 7.08 -27.77 12.97
N VAL A 95 5.95 -27.10 12.82
CA VAL A 95 5.84 -25.67 12.61
C VAL A 95 4.86 -25.13 13.63
N ILE A 96 5.24 -24.01 14.26
CA ILE A 96 4.34 -23.27 15.14
C ILE A 96 3.94 -21.99 14.41
N SER A 97 2.65 -21.63 14.49
CA SER A 97 2.10 -20.38 14.00
C SER A 97 1.40 -19.66 15.14
N HIS A 98 1.93 -18.50 15.52
CA HIS A 98 1.24 -17.58 16.41
C HIS A 98 0.46 -16.58 15.56
N CYS A 99 -0.86 -16.54 15.75
CA CYS A 99 -1.79 -15.78 14.93
C CYS A 99 -2.61 -14.84 15.81
N ALA A 100 -2.77 -13.59 15.38
CA ALA A 100 -3.45 -12.56 16.14
C ALA A 100 -4.22 -11.57 15.25
N VAL A 101 -5.28 -10.99 15.81
CA VAL A 101 -5.90 -9.77 15.29
C VAL A 101 -5.13 -8.59 15.88
N LEU A 102 -4.52 -7.79 15.00
CA LEU A 102 -3.67 -6.66 15.35
C LEU A 102 -4.35 -5.33 14.98
N PRO A 103 -4.09 -4.25 15.75
CA PRO A 103 -4.64 -2.94 15.42
C PRO A 103 -3.98 -2.36 14.17
N ASN A 104 -4.79 -1.74 13.32
CA ASN A 104 -4.33 -0.91 12.21
C ASN A 104 -4.16 0.54 12.72
N ASP A 105 -3.13 0.75 13.52
CA ASP A 105 -2.77 2.04 14.11
C ASP A 105 -1.96 2.87 13.08
N PRO A 106 -2.30 4.16 12.84
CA PRO A 106 -1.50 5.05 11.99
C PRO A 106 -0.02 5.17 12.39
N ALA A 107 0.33 4.89 13.65
CA ALA A 107 1.70 4.86 14.15
C ALA A 107 2.52 3.63 13.71
N PHE A 108 1.86 2.61 13.15
CA PHE A 108 2.50 1.37 12.71
C PHE A 108 2.02 0.94 11.32
N ARG A 109 2.79 0.07 10.67
CA ARG A 109 2.40 -0.59 9.42
C ARG A 109 2.39 -2.10 9.63
N ALA A 110 1.65 -2.81 8.79
CA ALA A 110 1.49 -4.26 8.92
C ALA A 110 2.84 -5.00 8.95
N ALA A 111 3.81 -4.57 8.13
CA ALA A 111 5.16 -5.12 8.11
C ALA A 111 5.98 -4.79 9.38
N ASP A 112 5.68 -3.72 10.12
CA ASP A 112 6.40 -3.40 11.38
C ASP A 112 6.18 -4.49 12.42
N TRP A 113 5.00 -5.12 12.41
CA TRP A 113 4.67 -6.21 13.33
C TRP A 113 5.53 -7.44 13.14
N PHE A 114 6.23 -7.60 12.00
CA PHE A 114 7.25 -8.65 11.84
C PHE A 114 8.33 -8.58 12.93
N PHE A 115 8.65 -7.37 13.40
CA PHE A 115 9.68 -7.11 14.40
C PHE A 115 9.14 -7.02 15.83
N CYS A 116 7.86 -7.33 16.05
CA CYS A 116 7.30 -7.37 17.40
C CYS A 116 7.93 -8.52 18.20
N PRO A 117 8.45 -8.29 19.42
CA PRO A 117 9.08 -9.34 20.23
C PRO A 117 8.09 -10.33 20.83
N ASP A 118 6.79 -10.00 20.87
CA ASP A 118 5.77 -10.80 21.56
C ASP A 118 5.25 -11.99 20.74
N TRP A 119 5.83 -12.24 19.56
CA TRP A 119 5.56 -13.46 18.82
C TRP A 119 6.03 -14.70 19.60
N VAL A 120 5.09 -15.52 20.03
CA VAL A 120 5.33 -16.82 20.68
C VAL A 120 5.80 -17.85 19.65
N LEU A 121 7.12 -18.06 19.60
CA LEU A 121 7.76 -18.99 18.67
C LEU A 121 8.59 -20.04 19.43
N PRO A 122 7.98 -20.97 20.18
CA PRO A 122 8.71 -22.01 20.93
C PRO A 122 9.50 -22.95 20.00
N TYR A 123 10.52 -23.62 20.54
CA TYR A 123 11.25 -24.67 19.83
C TYR A 123 11.36 -25.96 20.65
N GLY A 124 10.94 -27.07 20.06
CA GLY A 124 10.91 -28.39 20.69
C GLY A 124 9.63 -28.68 21.46
N ALA A 125 9.29 -29.96 21.56
CA ALA A 125 8.01 -30.43 22.10
C ALA A 125 7.67 -29.90 23.51
N ARG A 126 8.67 -29.77 24.38
CA ARG A 126 8.47 -29.25 25.75
C ARG A 126 8.08 -27.77 25.75
N GLU A 127 8.79 -26.94 25.01
CA GLU A 127 8.48 -25.50 24.93
C GLU A 127 7.15 -25.26 24.25
N VAL A 128 6.85 -26.01 23.18
CA VAL A 128 5.55 -25.95 22.48
C VAL A 128 4.40 -26.28 23.43
N SER A 129 4.53 -27.32 24.25
CA SER A 129 3.52 -27.71 25.23
C SER A 129 3.35 -26.68 26.36
N ALA A 130 4.45 -26.03 26.77
CA ALA A 130 4.47 -25.04 27.84
C ALA A 130 4.15 -23.61 27.38
N ALA A 131 4.04 -23.36 26.07
CA ALA A 131 3.84 -22.03 25.51
C ALA A 131 2.52 -21.41 25.99
N SER A 132 2.59 -20.12 26.34
CA SER A 132 1.46 -19.28 26.72
C SER A 132 1.37 -18.08 25.79
N LEU A 133 0.15 -17.63 25.50
CA LEU A 133 -0.11 -16.43 24.71
C LEU A 133 0.05 -15.19 25.60
N PRO A 134 0.65 -14.09 25.10
CA PRO A 134 0.72 -12.83 25.85
C PRO A 134 -0.68 -12.24 26.00
N GLU A 135 -0.98 -11.50 27.07
CA GLU A 135 -2.30 -10.85 27.22
C GLU A 135 -2.55 -9.78 26.14
N GLN A 136 -1.48 -9.09 25.76
CA GLN A 136 -1.44 -8.04 24.74
C GLN A 136 -0.07 -8.04 24.05
N PHE A 137 -0.02 -7.58 22.79
CA PHE A 137 1.25 -7.25 22.15
C PHE A 137 1.65 -5.83 22.53
N GLY A 138 2.95 -5.63 22.75
CA GLY A 138 3.60 -4.35 22.77
C GLY A 138 3.71 -3.74 21.37
N PRO A 139 3.94 -2.42 21.29
CA PRO A 139 4.09 -1.73 20.02
C PRO A 139 5.34 -2.23 19.26
N PRO A 140 5.25 -2.44 17.94
CA PRO A 140 6.44 -2.72 17.13
C PRO A 140 7.32 -1.46 17.01
N PRO A 141 8.55 -1.59 16.50
CA PRO A 141 9.47 -0.44 16.35
C PRO A 141 8.97 0.70 15.46
N GLY A 142 8.01 0.43 14.57
CA GLY A 142 7.44 1.42 13.64
C GLY A 142 8.48 2.07 12.73
N TRP A 143 8.19 3.30 12.28
CA TRP A 143 9.10 4.10 11.46
C TRP A 143 10.46 4.30 12.10
N ALA A 144 10.54 4.47 13.43
CA ALA A 144 11.81 4.70 14.12
C ALA A 144 12.80 3.55 13.91
N GLY A 145 12.33 2.30 13.98
CA GLY A 145 13.15 1.13 13.69
C GLY A 145 13.57 1.04 12.22
N THR A 146 12.69 1.42 11.30
CA THR A 146 12.99 1.41 9.85
C THR A 146 13.96 2.51 9.45
N ALA A 147 13.77 3.73 9.95
CA ALA A 147 14.70 4.84 9.75
C ALA A 147 16.08 4.54 10.36
N HIS A 148 16.14 3.91 11.54
CA HIS A 148 17.42 3.45 12.11
C HIS A 148 18.15 2.51 11.16
N TRP A 149 17.48 1.46 10.69
CA TRP A 149 18.07 0.48 9.76
C TRP A 149 18.49 1.09 8.41
N LEU A 150 17.75 2.09 7.89
CA LEU A 150 18.14 2.84 6.68
C LEU A 150 19.41 3.68 6.90
N ARG A 151 19.62 4.23 8.11
CA ARG A 151 20.79 5.05 8.46
C ARG A 151 22.04 4.23 8.78
N GLU A 152 21.87 2.99 9.22
CA GLU A 152 22.99 2.10 9.57
C GLU A 152 23.91 1.81 8.39
N VAL A 153 23.36 1.79 7.17
CA VAL A 153 24.09 1.46 5.93
C VAL A 153 23.78 2.53 4.88
N PRO A 154 24.74 3.42 4.52
CA PRO A 154 24.51 4.53 3.60
C PRO A 154 23.89 4.12 2.25
N GLU A 155 24.26 2.95 1.75
CA GLU A 155 23.75 2.37 0.51
C GLU A 155 22.23 2.14 0.57
N ARG A 156 21.68 1.76 1.74
CA ARG A 156 20.23 1.61 1.93
C ARG A 156 19.51 2.95 1.86
N GLY A 157 20.08 3.98 2.50
CA GLY A 157 19.56 5.34 2.40
C GLY A 157 19.53 5.85 0.97
N ALA A 158 20.59 5.59 0.19
CA ALA A 158 20.66 5.94 -1.23
C ALA A 158 19.64 5.15 -2.08
N ALA A 159 19.48 3.85 -1.81
CA ALA A 159 18.55 2.96 -2.51
C ALA A 159 17.07 3.26 -2.22
N ALA A 160 16.76 3.86 -1.07
CA ALA A 160 15.39 4.07 -0.60
C ALA A 160 14.50 4.79 -1.63
N ARG A 161 15.04 5.82 -2.30
CA ARG A 161 14.31 6.55 -3.34
C ARG A 161 13.97 5.65 -4.53
N TRP A 162 14.94 4.86 -4.99
CA TRP A 162 14.73 3.95 -6.11
C TRP A 162 13.71 2.86 -5.75
N VAL A 163 13.84 2.23 -4.57
CA VAL A 163 12.92 1.17 -4.12
C VAL A 163 11.49 1.70 -4.10
N ALA A 164 11.25 2.85 -3.47
CA ALA A 164 9.89 3.36 -3.36
C ALA A 164 9.32 3.83 -4.72
N ALA A 165 10.15 4.39 -5.62
CA ALA A 165 9.74 4.69 -6.99
C ALA A 165 9.38 3.43 -7.79
N ALA A 166 10.24 2.41 -7.74
CA ALA A 166 10.03 1.14 -8.42
C ALA A 166 8.76 0.47 -7.94
N VAL A 167 8.53 0.42 -6.62
CA VAL A 167 7.28 -0.10 -6.05
C VAL A 167 6.07 0.71 -6.48
N GLN A 168 6.14 2.04 -6.43
CA GLN A 168 5.04 2.90 -6.87
C GLN A 168 4.63 2.62 -8.31
N GLU A 169 5.59 2.42 -9.21
CA GLU A 169 5.31 2.09 -10.61
C GLU A 169 4.46 0.81 -10.73
N ARG A 170 4.80 -0.26 -9.99
CA ARG A 170 4.04 -1.52 -10.01
C ARG A 170 2.65 -1.33 -9.41
N LEU A 171 2.56 -0.62 -8.29
CA LEU A 171 1.28 -0.41 -7.60
C LEU A 171 0.31 0.45 -8.42
N VAL A 172 0.79 1.48 -9.11
CA VAL A 172 -0.02 2.28 -10.05
C VAL A 172 -0.56 1.41 -11.19
N GLN A 173 0.24 0.45 -11.66
CA GLN A 173 -0.17 -0.52 -12.68
C GLN A 173 -1.00 -1.69 -12.11
N ARG A 174 -1.29 -1.69 -10.80
CA ARG A 174 -2.01 -2.75 -10.08
C ARG A 174 -1.32 -4.11 -10.15
N ILE A 175 0.00 -4.09 -10.28
CA ILE A 175 0.85 -5.27 -10.26
C ILE A 175 1.26 -5.50 -8.79
N PRO A 176 1.08 -6.72 -8.25
CA PRO A 176 1.65 -7.07 -6.95
C PRO A 176 3.15 -6.81 -6.90
N VAL A 177 3.70 -6.61 -5.71
CA VAL A 177 5.12 -6.31 -5.55
C VAL A 177 5.80 -7.50 -4.91
N LEU A 178 6.90 -7.96 -5.51
CA LEU A 178 7.80 -8.94 -4.94
C LEU A 178 9.16 -8.28 -4.70
N LEU A 179 9.44 -7.95 -3.44
CA LEU A 179 10.72 -7.46 -2.98
C LEU A 179 11.70 -8.64 -2.84
N VAL A 180 12.81 -8.58 -3.56
CA VAL A 180 13.95 -9.49 -3.36
C VAL A 180 15.01 -8.73 -2.57
N ALA A 181 15.37 -9.25 -1.39
CA ALA A 181 16.32 -8.61 -0.48
C ALA A 181 17.31 -9.62 0.09
N ASP A 182 18.48 -9.15 0.56
CA ASP A 182 19.60 -10.01 1.00
C ASP A 182 19.23 -11.02 2.10
N SER A 183 18.26 -10.65 2.95
CA SER A 183 17.73 -11.51 4.00
C SER A 183 16.25 -11.22 4.25
N LEU A 184 15.57 -12.11 4.98
CA LEU A 184 14.17 -11.88 5.37
C LEU A 184 13.99 -10.65 6.25
N ASP A 185 14.92 -10.39 7.16
CA ASP A 185 14.86 -9.22 8.03
C ASP A 185 15.08 -7.93 7.23
N ASP A 186 16.02 -7.94 6.28
CA ASP A 186 16.27 -6.82 5.36
C ASP A 186 15.04 -6.56 4.47
N GLY A 187 14.45 -7.60 3.90
CA GLY A 187 13.25 -7.50 3.09
C GLY A 187 12.01 -7.07 3.89
N ALA A 188 11.87 -7.51 5.14
CA ALA A 188 10.82 -7.03 6.05
C ALA A 188 10.97 -5.53 6.37
N ARG A 189 12.21 -5.04 6.48
CA ARG A 189 12.49 -3.61 6.63
C ARG A 189 12.17 -2.82 5.36
N TRP A 190 12.52 -3.34 4.19
CA TRP A 190 12.09 -2.74 2.91
C TRP A 190 10.56 -2.71 2.79
N ALA A 191 9.87 -3.78 3.17
CA ALA A 191 8.42 -3.83 3.17
C ALA A 191 7.81 -2.79 4.13
N SER A 192 8.36 -2.64 5.34
CA SER A 192 7.98 -1.58 6.27
C SER A 192 8.19 -0.19 5.65
N PHE A 193 9.39 0.09 5.12
CA PHE A 193 9.72 1.36 4.47
C PHE A 193 8.72 1.71 3.36
N VAL A 194 8.46 0.76 2.46
CA VAL A 194 7.50 0.92 1.36
C VAL A 194 6.11 1.25 1.91
N GLN A 195 5.62 0.52 2.91
CA GLN A 195 4.32 0.81 3.51
C GLN A 195 4.31 2.22 4.15
N TRP A 196 5.40 2.67 4.74
CA TRP A 196 5.48 4.03 5.29
C TRP A 196 5.38 5.12 4.23
N MET A 197 5.75 4.86 2.97
CA MET A 197 5.62 5.82 1.86
C MET A 197 4.18 5.99 1.36
N TYR A 198 3.24 5.14 1.79
CA TYR A 198 1.82 5.26 1.44
C TYR A 198 0.95 5.56 2.65
N THR A 199 -0.27 6.03 2.36
CA THR A 199 -1.28 6.32 3.38
C THR A 199 -1.67 5.07 4.17
N ALA A 200 -2.00 5.22 5.46
CA ALA A 200 -2.48 4.11 6.28
C ALA A 200 -3.71 3.41 5.65
N ALA A 201 -4.62 4.18 5.06
CA ALA A 201 -5.81 3.67 4.37
C ALA A 201 -5.48 2.85 3.10
N PHE A 202 -4.40 3.19 2.40
CA PHE A 202 -3.95 2.39 1.26
C PHE A 202 -3.31 1.09 1.75
N ASN A 203 -2.44 1.17 2.74
CA ASN A 203 -1.76 0.00 3.31
C ASN A 203 -2.71 -1.01 3.94
N SER A 204 -3.83 -0.57 4.50
CA SER A 204 -4.82 -1.47 5.10
C SER A 204 -5.48 -2.43 4.12
N GLN A 205 -5.27 -2.23 2.81
CA GLN A 205 -5.77 -3.09 1.75
C GLN A 205 -4.75 -4.18 1.34
N PHE A 206 -3.49 -4.03 1.74
CA PHE A 206 -2.43 -4.95 1.33
C PHE A 206 -2.38 -6.19 2.21
N ARG A 207 -2.17 -7.33 1.55
CA ARG A 207 -1.60 -8.50 2.18
C ARG A 207 -0.08 -8.37 2.17
N VAL A 208 0.55 -8.68 3.30
CA VAL A 208 2.01 -8.76 3.40
C VAL A 208 2.37 -10.23 3.58
N CYS A 209 3.26 -10.75 2.75
CA CYS A 209 3.76 -12.12 2.82
C CYS A 209 5.29 -12.10 2.82
N ILE A 210 5.92 -12.55 3.90
CA ILE A 210 7.38 -12.54 4.10
C ILE A 210 7.83 -13.96 4.39
N GLY A 211 8.90 -14.42 3.75
CA GLY A 211 9.45 -15.76 4.00
C GLY A 211 8.67 -16.88 3.32
N GLU A 212 8.14 -16.60 2.13
CA GLU A 212 7.49 -17.60 1.29
C GLU A 212 8.54 -18.44 0.56
N ASP A 213 8.29 -19.74 0.44
CA ASP A 213 9.10 -20.63 -0.39
C ASP A 213 8.60 -20.63 -1.84
N ALA A 214 9.39 -21.18 -2.78
CA ALA A 214 9.05 -21.18 -4.20
C ALA A 214 7.70 -21.86 -4.51
N GLN A 215 7.37 -22.93 -3.77
CA GLN A 215 6.09 -23.61 -3.94
C GLN A 215 4.93 -22.71 -3.53
N THR A 216 5.06 -22.01 -2.40
CA THR A 216 4.01 -21.14 -1.90
C THR A 216 3.88 -19.88 -2.74
N LEU A 217 5.00 -19.29 -3.17
CA LEU A 217 5.01 -18.20 -4.16
C LEU A 217 4.24 -18.60 -5.42
N ALA A 218 4.39 -19.83 -5.91
CA ALA A 218 3.67 -20.33 -7.07
C ALA A 218 2.14 -20.44 -6.86
N MET A 219 1.67 -20.48 -5.61
CA MET A 219 0.24 -20.56 -5.26
C MET A 219 -0.39 -19.21 -4.88
N LEU A 220 0.40 -18.17 -4.59
CA LEU A 220 -0.15 -16.87 -4.18
C LEU A 220 -0.99 -16.22 -5.29
N PRO A 221 -2.11 -15.57 -4.94
CA PRO A 221 -2.93 -14.85 -5.90
C PRO A 221 -2.17 -13.63 -6.43
N THR A 222 -2.06 -13.51 -7.75
CA THR A 222 -1.37 -12.40 -8.44
C THR A 222 -2.30 -11.25 -8.81
N ASN A 223 -3.58 -11.34 -8.44
CA ASN A 223 -4.62 -10.36 -8.73
C ASN A 223 -5.05 -9.56 -7.48
N GLN A 224 -4.32 -9.67 -6.38
CA GLN A 224 -4.60 -8.98 -5.12
C GLN A 224 -3.51 -7.95 -4.82
N ALA A 225 -3.86 -6.91 -4.06
CA ALA A 225 -2.87 -6.00 -3.48
C ALA A 225 -1.98 -6.76 -2.50
N LEU A 226 -0.77 -7.11 -2.95
CA LEU A 226 0.11 -8.04 -2.26
C LEU A 226 1.54 -7.50 -2.29
N LEU A 227 2.18 -7.47 -1.12
CA LEU A 227 3.58 -7.16 -0.92
C LEU A 227 4.29 -8.43 -0.42
N ILE A 228 5.10 -9.01 -1.30
CA ILE A 228 5.83 -10.25 -1.06
C ILE A 228 7.29 -9.91 -0.78
N VAL A 229 7.91 -10.60 0.18
CA VAL A 229 9.35 -10.55 0.44
C VAL A 229 9.94 -11.94 0.26
N ALA A 230 10.94 -12.03 -0.60
CA ALA A 230 11.73 -13.22 -0.86
C ALA A 230 13.24 -12.92 -0.74
N THR A 231 14.03 -13.95 -0.46
CA THR A 231 15.49 -13.90 -0.53
C THR A 231 15.99 -14.37 -1.91
N PRO A 232 17.22 -14.04 -2.32
CA PRO A 232 17.70 -14.32 -3.68
C PRO A 232 17.82 -15.81 -4.00
N ASP A 233 17.91 -16.66 -2.96
CA ASP A 233 17.96 -18.12 -3.09
C ASP A 233 16.60 -18.76 -3.34
N VAL A 234 15.50 -18.02 -3.26
CA VAL A 234 14.15 -18.52 -3.54
C VAL A 234 13.83 -18.33 -5.03
N PRO A 235 13.65 -19.42 -5.81
CA PRO A 235 13.26 -19.30 -7.21
C PRO A 235 11.92 -18.55 -7.37
N VAL A 236 11.95 -17.42 -8.07
CA VAL A 236 10.74 -16.65 -8.39
C VAL A 236 10.04 -17.30 -9.60
N PRO A 237 8.75 -17.69 -9.47
CA PRO A 237 7.99 -18.22 -10.60
C PRO A 237 7.93 -17.23 -11.77
N GLU A 238 8.00 -17.72 -13.01
CA GLU A 238 7.99 -16.88 -14.22
C GLU A 238 6.81 -15.90 -14.28
N ARG A 239 5.63 -16.35 -13.83
CA ARG A 239 4.42 -15.51 -13.74
C ARG A 239 4.56 -14.30 -12.81
N MET A 240 5.60 -14.23 -11.99
CA MET A 240 5.88 -13.15 -11.03
C MET A 240 7.10 -12.31 -11.41
N TRP A 241 7.82 -12.59 -12.50
CA TRP A 241 9.03 -11.82 -12.85
C TRP A 241 8.78 -10.33 -13.05
N HIS A 242 7.61 -9.96 -13.58
CA HIS A 242 7.22 -8.55 -13.75
C HIS A 242 6.85 -7.84 -12.43
N MET A 243 6.74 -8.58 -11.32
CA MET A 243 6.46 -8.05 -9.98
C MET A 243 7.73 -7.72 -9.20
N VAL A 244 8.89 -8.18 -9.70
CA VAL A 244 10.16 -8.13 -8.96
C VAL A 244 10.65 -6.69 -8.84
N VAL A 245 11.00 -6.33 -7.61
CA VAL A 245 11.81 -5.17 -7.25
C VAL A 245 12.99 -5.70 -6.46
N ASP A 246 14.16 -5.77 -7.10
CA ASP A 246 15.38 -6.30 -6.51
C ASP A 246 16.11 -5.22 -5.72
N THR A 247 16.02 -5.27 -4.39
CA THR A 247 16.63 -4.27 -3.51
C THR A 247 18.14 -4.50 -3.33
N THR A 248 18.68 -5.62 -3.81
CA THR A 248 20.12 -5.94 -3.74
C THR A 248 20.92 -5.28 -4.86
N ASN A 249 20.22 -4.87 -5.93
CA ASN A 249 20.81 -4.16 -7.07
C ASN A 249 19.95 -2.94 -7.45
N PRO A 250 19.92 -1.91 -6.59
CA PRO A 250 19.09 -0.73 -6.83
C PRO A 250 19.61 0.06 -8.04
N GLY A 251 18.68 0.47 -8.90
CA GLY A 251 18.97 1.39 -10.01
C GLY A 251 19.00 2.86 -9.56
N GLU A 252 19.09 3.76 -10.54
CA GLU A 252 18.98 5.20 -10.27
C GLU A 252 17.52 5.59 -10.04
N PRO A 253 17.19 6.36 -8.99
CA PRO A 253 15.84 6.86 -8.78
C PRO A 253 15.45 7.82 -9.91
N PRO A 254 14.17 7.86 -10.32
CA PRO A 254 13.70 8.86 -11.27
C PRO A 254 14.00 10.29 -10.78
N ALA A 255 14.42 11.17 -11.70
CA ALA A 255 14.71 12.57 -11.38
C ALA A 255 13.49 13.24 -10.72
N GLY A 256 13.72 13.96 -9.62
CA GLY A 256 12.67 14.65 -8.87
C GLY A 256 11.78 13.75 -8.00
N TRP A 257 11.96 12.42 -8.01
CA TRP A 257 11.13 11.52 -7.21
C TRP A 257 11.68 11.36 -5.78
N GLY A 258 10.82 11.51 -4.77
CA GLY A 258 11.12 11.26 -3.36
C GLY A 258 12.33 12.04 -2.82
N GLU A 259 12.51 13.29 -3.23
CA GLU A 259 13.64 14.13 -2.79
C GLU A 259 13.63 14.40 -1.28
N GLU A 260 12.46 14.32 -0.65
CA GLU A 260 12.29 14.46 0.80
C GLU A 260 12.66 13.20 1.59
N ILE A 261 12.77 12.03 0.94
CA ILE A 261 12.99 10.75 1.64
C ILE A 261 14.29 10.72 2.45
N PRO A 262 15.45 11.15 1.92
CA PRO A 262 16.69 11.19 2.71
C PRO A 262 16.56 12.06 3.96
N GLU A 263 15.88 13.20 3.87
CA GLU A 263 15.68 14.08 5.02
C GLU A 263 14.74 13.47 6.05
N LEU A 264 13.66 12.84 5.59
CA LEU A 264 12.69 12.15 6.42
C LEU A 264 13.32 10.97 7.19
N ILE A 265 14.25 10.24 6.56
CA ILE A 265 15.05 9.20 7.20
C ILE A 265 15.91 9.77 8.33
N MET A 266 16.40 11.00 8.19
CA MET A 266 17.25 11.66 9.20
C MET A 266 16.47 12.29 10.36
N GLN A 267 15.15 12.45 10.22
CA GLN A 267 14.35 13.09 11.26
C GLN A 267 14.13 12.21 12.50
N PRO A 268 13.89 12.85 13.66
CA PRO A 268 13.22 12.23 14.79
C PRO A 268 11.90 11.54 14.40
N GLY A 269 11.58 10.46 15.10
CA GLY A 269 10.42 9.62 14.77
C GLY A 269 9.08 10.37 14.89
N ASP A 270 8.93 11.23 15.89
CA ASP A 270 7.75 12.06 16.10
C ASP A 270 7.54 13.08 14.98
N ILE A 271 8.61 13.71 14.48
CA ILE A 271 8.56 14.62 13.33
C ILE A 271 8.09 13.86 12.09
N ALA A 272 8.71 12.72 11.79
CA ALA A 272 8.32 11.92 10.62
C ALA A 272 6.88 11.40 10.70
N LEU A 273 6.45 10.92 11.88
CA LEU A 273 5.06 10.52 12.11
C LEU A 273 4.08 11.68 11.90
N SER A 274 4.45 12.90 12.31
CA SER A 274 3.62 14.08 12.06
C SER A 274 3.50 14.38 10.56
N VAL A 275 4.57 14.18 9.77
CA VAL A 275 4.55 14.36 8.31
C VAL A 275 3.63 13.32 7.66
N PHE A 276 3.72 12.05 8.09
CA PHE A 276 2.82 11.00 7.62
C PHE A 276 1.36 11.29 7.96
N ALA A 277 1.07 11.79 9.15
CA ALA A 277 -0.29 12.15 9.55
C ALA A 277 -0.89 13.25 8.66
N VAL A 278 -0.13 14.33 8.38
CA VAL A 278 -0.58 15.42 7.49
C VAL A 278 -0.73 14.93 6.06
N ARG A 279 0.21 14.11 5.55
CA ARG A 279 0.07 13.49 4.23
C ARG A 279 -1.23 12.70 4.11
N ASP A 280 -1.53 11.88 5.13
CA ASP A 280 -2.73 11.05 5.13
C ASP A 280 -4.01 11.91 5.18
N GLU A 281 -4.01 13.01 5.94
CA GLU A 281 -5.08 14.01 5.93
C GLU A 281 -5.26 14.64 4.54
N LEU A 282 -4.17 15.10 3.92
CA LEU A 282 -4.20 15.70 2.59
C LEU A 282 -4.72 14.73 1.52
N CYS A 283 -4.32 13.45 1.60
CA CYS A 283 -4.84 12.42 0.70
C CYS A 283 -6.34 12.16 0.90
N ASN A 284 -6.82 12.16 2.16
CA ASN A 284 -8.24 12.00 2.45
C ASN A 284 -9.06 13.23 2.02
N ARG A 285 -8.51 14.42 2.20
CA ARG A 285 -9.08 15.68 1.70
C ARG A 285 -9.14 15.67 0.17
N ALA A 286 -8.07 15.21 -0.49
CA ALA A 286 -8.02 15.06 -1.94
C ALA A 286 -9.15 14.18 -2.47
N ARG A 287 -9.30 12.97 -1.92
CA ARG A 287 -10.35 12.02 -2.32
C ARG A 287 -11.77 12.58 -2.16
N SER A 288 -11.99 13.41 -1.13
CA SER A 288 -13.32 13.96 -0.84
C SER A 288 -13.63 15.26 -1.57
N GLN A 289 -12.63 16.09 -1.88
CA GLN A 289 -12.83 17.44 -2.41
C GLN A 289 -12.45 17.59 -3.88
N LEU A 290 -11.41 16.88 -4.35
CA LEU A 290 -10.85 17.07 -5.69
C LEU A 290 -11.63 16.25 -6.71
N ARG A 291 -12.48 16.94 -7.49
CA ARG A 291 -13.33 16.33 -8.54
C ARG A 291 -12.53 15.98 -9.80
N GLY A 292 -11.65 14.99 -9.69
CA GLY A 292 -10.82 14.52 -10.80
C GLY A 292 -9.51 15.29 -10.98
N GLU A 293 -9.18 16.23 -10.09
CA GLU A 293 -7.83 16.82 -10.04
C GLU A 293 -6.87 15.81 -9.38
N PRO A 294 -5.75 15.45 -10.03
CA PRO A 294 -4.80 14.50 -9.47
C PRO A 294 -4.06 15.12 -8.28
N PHE A 295 -4.07 14.42 -7.15
CA PHE A 295 -3.25 14.78 -5.99
C PHE A 295 -2.62 13.51 -5.42
N PRO A 296 -1.52 13.04 -6.04
CA PRO A 296 -0.91 11.77 -5.69
C PRO A 296 -0.30 11.80 -4.29
N THR A 297 -0.21 10.64 -3.64
CA THR A 297 0.36 10.51 -2.28
C THR A 297 1.76 11.10 -2.15
N GLN A 298 2.57 11.02 -3.21
CA GLN A 298 3.89 11.64 -3.26
C GLN A 298 3.79 13.17 -3.14
N LEU A 299 2.91 13.82 -3.90
CA LEU A 299 2.72 15.27 -3.81
C LEU A 299 2.22 15.66 -2.41
N ALA A 300 1.28 14.89 -1.85
CA ALA A 300 0.82 15.09 -0.48
C ALA A 300 1.96 14.97 0.55
N GLN A 301 2.90 14.03 0.34
CA GLN A 301 4.05 13.83 1.21
C GLN A 301 5.02 15.00 1.13
N THR A 302 5.34 15.44 -0.09
CA THR A 302 6.19 16.61 -0.34
C THR A 302 5.60 17.88 0.29
N VAL A 303 4.28 18.11 0.13
CA VAL A 303 3.59 19.24 0.78
C VAL A 303 3.62 19.10 2.31
N ALA A 304 3.33 17.91 2.83
CA ALA A 304 3.36 17.65 4.27
C ALA A 304 4.76 17.84 4.88
N TRP A 305 5.82 17.54 4.11
CA TRP A 305 7.21 17.75 4.52
C TRP A 305 7.53 19.24 4.60
N PHE A 306 7.39 19.97 3.49
CA PHE A 306 7.84 21.37 3.42
C PHE A 306 7.01 22.37 4.23
N THR A 307 5.80 21.98 4.65
CA THR A 307 4.99 22.79 5.57
C THR A 307 5.47 22.73 7.02
N ARG A 308 6.40 21.82 7.35
CA ARG A 308 7.00 21.74 8.68
C ARG A 308 8.05 22.84 8.90
N PRO A 309 8.03 23.51 10.08
CA PRO A 309 9.10 24.42 10.46
C PRO A 309 10.46 23.74 10.36
N GLY A 310 11.43 24.41 9.72
CA GLY A 310 12.79 23.90 9.55
C GLY A 310 13.04 23.13 8.24
N ALA A 311 12.04 22.43 7.68
CA ALA A 311 12.17 21.74 6.38
C ALA A 311 12.48 22.72 5.23
N GLN A 312 12.10 23.99 5.40
CA GLN A 312 12.30 25.08 4.45
C GLN A 312 13.75 25.57 4.40
N LEU A 313 14.56 25.26 5.42
CA LEU A 313 15.94 25.74 5.53
C LEU A 313 16.94 24.89 4.72
N PHE A 314 16.50 23.79 4.12
CA PHE A 314 17.36 22.86 3.38
C PHE A 314 17.56 23.21 1.90
N GLY A 315 17.29 24.46 1.47
CA GLY A 315 17.57 24.91 0.10
C GLY A 315 16.76 24.18 -0.98
N GLN A 316 15.57 23.69 -0.64
CA GLN A 316 14.73 22.85 -1.50
C GLN A 316 13.75 23.64 -2.39
N GLU A 317 14.10 24.85 -2.79
CA GLU A 317 13.25 25.75 -3.59
C GLU A 317 12.78 25.12 -4.90
N ALA A 318 13.67 24.37 -5.56
CA ALA A 318 13.34 23.66 -6.80
C ALA A 318 12.31 22.55 -6.56
N ALA A 319 12.40 21.84 -5.43
CA ALA A 319 11.45 20.78 -5.06
C ALA A 319 10.08 21.37 -4.69
N ILE A 320 10.07 22.46 -3.90
CA ILE A 320 8.85 23.21 -3.57
C ILE A 320 8.19 23.76 -4.84
N SER A 321 8.97 24.37 -5.73
CA SER A 321 8.46 24.92 -6.99
C SER A 321 7.86 23.84 -7.89
N ARG A 322 8.53 22.68 -8.02
CA ARG A 322 7.98 21.52 -8.76
C ARG A 322 6.69 20.99 -8.13
N ALA A 323 6.65 20.89 -6.80
CA ALA A 323 5.45 20.47 -6.09
C ALA A 323 4.30 21.43 -6.37
N LEU A 324 4.51 22.73 -6.17
CA LEU A 324 3.50 23.78 -6.41
C LEU A 324 3.02 23.83 -7.86
N ALA A 325 3.90 23.62 -8.83
CA ALA A 325 3.55 23.53 -10.25
C ALA A 325 2.67 22.30 -10.59
N SER A 326 2.68 21.28 -9.74
CA SER A 326 1.89 20.06 -9.91
C SER A 326 0.54 20.10 -9.16
N VAL A 327 0.28 21.14 -8.37
CA VAL A 327 -0.96 21.28 -7.60
C VAL A 327 -2.06 21.88 -8.50
N GLY A 328 -3.21 21.18 -8.58
CA GLY A 328 -4.38 21.66 -9.30
C GLY A 328 -5.06 22.89 -8.64
N PRO A 329 -5.92 23.61 -9.35
CA PRO A 329 -6.54 24.85 -8.87
C PRO A 329 -7.25 24.71 -7.51
N GLN A 330 -7.99 23.63 -7.28
CA GLN A 330 -8.73 23.44 -6.03
C GLN A 330 -7.80 23.17 -4.85
N ALA A 331 -6.84 22.28 -5.03
CA ALA A 331 -5.85 21.98 -4.00
C ALA A 331 -4.94 23.19 -3.71
N SER A 332 -4.85 24.13 -4.66
CA SER A 332 -4.04 25.32 -4.50
C SER A 332 -4.57 26.28 -3.43
N GLU A 333 -5.87 26.23 -3.12
CA GLU A 333 -6.50 27.03 -2.06
C GLU A 333 -6.30 26.44 -0.65
N TRP A 334 -5.68 25.27 -0.54
CA TRP A 334 -5.48 24.65 0.76
C TRP A 334 -4.43 25.41 1.60
N PRO A 335 -4.65 25.55 2.93
CA PRO A 335 -3.74 26.29 3.80
C PRO A 335 -2.28 25.84 3.69
N GLU A 336 -2.06 24.53 3.59
CA GLU A 336 -0.74 23.91 3.47
C GLU A 336 -0.04 24.33 2.17
N VAL A 337 -0.77 24.40 1.05
CA VAL A 337 -0.22 24.82 -0.24
C VAL A 337 0.00 26.33 -0.30
N GLN A 338 -0.92 27.12 0.26
CA GLN A 338 -0.78 28.57 0.37
C GLN A 338 0.41 28.97 1.24
N GLN A 339 0.65 28.25 2.34
CA GLN A 339 1.83 28.43 3.16
C GLN A 339 3.12 28.24 2.34
N LEU A 340 3.20 27.18 1.53
CA LEU A 340 4.36 26.93 0.65
C LEU A 340 4.54 28.01 -0.41
N ARG A 341 3.45 28.51 -0.99
CA ARG A 341 3.50 29.63 -1.95
C ARG A 341 4.06 30.90 -1.30
N GLY A 342 3.59 31.24 -0.09
CA GLY A 342 4.06 32.42 0.64
C GLY A 342 5.56 32.36 0.96
N LEU A 343 6.09 31.16 1.20
CA LEU A 343 7.53 30.94 1.40
C LEU A 343 8.32 31.15 0.11
N ASN A 344 7.80 30.68 -1.02
CA ASN A 344 8.44 30.86 -2.33
C ASN A 344 8.43 32.33 -2.80
N SER A 345 7.45 33.12 -2.38
CA SER A 345 7.32 34.54 -2.76
C SER A 345 8.09 35.51 -1.87
N SER A 346 8.56 35.06 -0.69
CA SER A 346 9.22 35.92 0.31
C SER A 346 10.73 36.04 0.12
N GLN A 347 11.29 35.44 -0.93
CA GLN A 347 12.69 35.68 -1.26
C GLN A 347 12.85 36.99 -2.04
N PRO A 348 13.80 37.85 -1.63
CA PRO A 348 14.13 39.05 -2.39
C PRO A 348 14.50 38.64 -3.82
N SER A 349 14.03 39.40 -4.79
CA SER A 349 14.44 39.22 -6.18
C SER A 349 15.98 39.21 -6.25
N PRO A 350 16.64 38.45 -7.15
CA PRO A 350 18.08 38.57 -7.38
C PRO A 350 18.52 40.05 -7.60
N ALA A 351 17.61 40.90 -8.08
CA ALA A 351 17.80 42.34 -8.22
C ALA A 351 17.84 43.12 -6.88
N GLU A 352 17.18 42.63 -5.83
CA GLU A 352 17.19 43.25 -4.49
C GLU A 352 18.42 42.82 -3.67
N VAL A 353 18.94 41.61 -3.88
CA VAL A 353 20.20 41.15 -3.27
C VAL A 353 21.40 41.91 -3.87
N ALA A 354 21.35 42.23 -5.17
CA ALA A 354 22.36 43.03 -5.86
C ALA A 354 22.46 44.49 -5.38
N LEU A 355 21.49 44.98 -4.59
CA LEU A 355 21.49 46.35 -4.03
C LEU A 355 22.02 46.43 -2.59
N SER A 356 22.49 45.32 -2.02
CA SER A 356 23.06 45.27 -0.67
C SER A 356 24.43 44.57 -0.65
N ASP A 357 25.32 45.01 -1.53
CA ASP A 357 26.76 44.80 -1.33
C ASP A 357 27.34 46.00 -0.54
N PRO A 358 27.63 45.87 0.77
CA PRO A 358 28.28 46.94 1.53
C PRO A 358 29.77 47.06 1.22
N TYR A 359 30.33 46.22 0.34
CA TYR A 359 31.72 46.29 -0.10
C TYR A 359 31.77 46.66 -1.58
N GLY A 360 31.61 47.96 -1.84
CA GLY A 360 31.97 48.55 -3.13
C GLY A 360 33.40 48.18 -3.50
N GLY A 361 33.53 47.27 -4.47
CA GLY A 361 34.76 46.98 -5.19
C GLY A 361 34.66 47.60 -6.56
N ASP A 362 35.46 48.65 -6.79
CA ASP A 362 35.78 49.15 -8.12
C ASP A 362 36.39 48.01 -8.95
N GLU A 363 35.74 47.62 -10.03
CA GLU A 363 36.41 46.94 -11.15
C GLU A 363 35.90 47.48 -12.50
N PRO A 364 36.79 47.46 -13.52
CA PRO A 364 36.85 48.48 -14.55
C PRO A 364 36.02 48.13 -15.78
N ASP A 365 35.79 49.19 -16.57
CA ASP A 365 35.27 49.19 -17.92
C ASP A 365 35.68 47.96 -18.73
N ASP A 366 34.70 47.18 -19.19
CA ASP A 366 34.86 46.44 -20.42
C ASP A 366 33.70 46.66 -21.40
N VAL A 367 34.15 47.17 -22.53
CA VAL A 367 33.46 47.62 -23.73
C VAL A 367 33.14 46.40 -24.58
N TYR A 368 31.87 46.01 -24.67
CA TYR A 368 31.23 45.40 -25.85
C TYR A 368 29.72 45.46 -25.57
N GLY A 369 28.93 46.32 -26.19
CA GLY A 369 28.77 46.43 -27.64
C GLY A 369 27.48 45.72 -28.01
N SER A 370 26.37 46.45 -27.89
CA SER A 370 25.00 46.04 -28.16
C SER A 370 24.77 45.56 -29.60
N LEU A 371 23.80 44.64 -29.77
CA LEU A 371 22.89 44.63 -30.91
C LEU A 371 21.53 44.12 -30.44
N ALA A 372 20.57 45.04 -30.38
CA ALA A 372 19.14 44.77 -30.39
C ALA A 372 18.70 44.53 -31.85
N ASP A 373 17.67 43.71 -32.10
CA ASP A 373 16.38 44.26 -32.51
C ASP A 373 15.21 43.24 -32.50
N SER A 374 14.05 43.81 -32.20
CA SER A 374 12.63 43.47 -32.37
C SER A 374 12.14 42.17 -33.05
N GLY A 375 11.07 41.61 -32.45
CA GLY A 375 10.07 40.78 -33.12
C GLY A 375 8.85 40.49 -32.22
N GLU A 376 7.73 41.16 -32.50
CA GLU A 376 6.43 41.12 -31.83
C GLU A 376 5.65 39.77 -31.95
N PRO A 377 4.52 39.59 -31.23
CA PRO A 377 4.00 38.29 -30.81
C PRO A 377 2.89 37.72 -31.71
N GLY A 378 2.71 36.40 -31.69
CA GLY A 378 1.49 35.74 -32.17
C GLY A 378 1.65 34.22 -32.32
N ASP A 379 0.93 33.44 -31.50
CA ASP A 379 -0.26 32.69 -31.93
C ASP A 379 -0.66 31.68 -30.81
N GLU A 380 -1.58 32.10 -29.94
CA GLU A 380 -2.26 31.22 -28.97
C GLU A 380 -3.44 30.56 -29.68
N GLY A 381 -3.30 29.28 -30.07
CA GLY A 381 -4.36 28.61 -30.81
C GLY A 381 -4.31 27.08 -30.91
N GLN A 382 -3.58 26.36 -30.05
CA GLN A 382 -3.48 24.89 -30.16
C GLN A 382 -3.55 24.08 -28.84
N ALA A 383 -3.67 24.70 -27.67
CA ALA A 383 -3.67 23.95 -26.40
C ALA A 383 -5.04 23.32 -26.03
N ASP A 384 -6.15 23.86 -26.52
CA ASP A 384 -7.50 23.48 -26.06
C ASP A 384 -8.14 22.31 -26.81
N GLN A 385 -7.53 21.84 -27.92
CA GLN A 385 -8.02 20.66 -28.65
C GLN A 385 -7.35 19.34 -28.21
N VAL A 386 -6.22 19.40 -27.49
CA VAL A 386 -5.47 18.19 -27.09
C VAL A 386 -5.95 17.62 -25.76
N ALA A 387 -6.37 18.47 -24.81
CA ALA A 387 -6.83 18.06 -23.48
C ALA A 387 -8.21 17.39 -23.50
N THR A 388 -9.15 17.95 -24.28
CA THR A 388 -10.50 17.38 -24.49
C THR A 388 -10.42 15.97 -25.12
N SER A 389 -9.39 15.70 -25.93
CA SER A 389 -9.22 14.40 -26.58
C SER A 389 -8.88 13.26 -25.61
N LYS A 390 -8.18 13.50 -24.48
CA LYS A 390 -7.70 12.42 -23.60
C LYS A 390 -8.75 11.92 -22.62
N VAL A 391 -9.63 12.81 -22.14
CA VAL A 391 -10.78 12.45 -21.29
C VAL A 391 -11.86 11.74 -22.12
N ASP A 392 -12.13 12.22 -23.34
CA ASP A 392 -13.00 11.54 -24.28
C ASP A 392 -12.41 10.18 -24.73
N LEU A 393 -11.09 10.05 -24.89
CA LEU A 393 -10.42 8.78 -25.14
C LEU A 393 -10.53 7.80 -23.96
N ALA A 394 -10.46 8.27 -22.71
CA ALA A 394 -10.59 7.43 -21.51
C ALA A 394 -12.04 6.96 -21.30
N LEU A 395 -13.03 7.83 -21.53
CA LEU A 395 -14.45 7.48 -21.50
C LEU A 395 -14.84 6.55 -22.66
N GLN A 396 -14.35 6.81 -23.88
CA GLN A 396 -14.53 5.90 -25.01
C GLN A 396 -13.81 4.56 -24.80
N ALA A 397 -12.66 4.53 -24.12
CA ALA A 397 -11.98 3.29 -23.75
C ALA A 397 -12.78 2.50 -22.70
N ALA A 398 -13.33 3.16 -21.68
CA ALA A 398 -14.21 2.52 -20.69
C ALA A 398 -15.50 1.96 -21.34
N VAL A 399 -16.09 2.68 -22.29
CA VAL A 399 -17.25 2.23 -23.10
C VAL A 399 -16.87 1.08 -24.04
N ARG A 400 -15.71 1.13 -24.71
CA ARG A 400 -15.19 0.03 -25.56
C ARG A 400 -14.85 -1.23 -24.76
N LEU A 401 -14.41 -1.08 -23.51
CA LEU A 401 -14.10 -2.18 -22.60
C LEU A 401 -15.37 -2.76 -21.95
N GLY A 402 -16.48 -2.01 -21.92
CA GLY A 402 -17.80 -2.46 -21.43
C GLY A 402 -18.80 -2.92 -22.51
N ALA A 403 -18.62 -2.54 -23.78
CA ALA A 403 -19.60 -2.80 -24.85
C ALA A 403 -19.29 -4.06 -25.67
N ARG A 404 -19.74 -5.21 -25.17
CA ARG A 404 -20.32 -6.25 -26.04
C ARG A 404 -21.63 -6.75 -25.43
N SER A 405 -22.71 -6.02 -25.72
CA SER A 405 -24.08 -6.53 -25.65
C SER A 405 -24.27 -7.63 -26.70
N ARG A 406 -25.13 -8.62 -26.41
CA ARG A 406 -25.56 -9.67 -27.35
C ARG A 406 -26.30 -9.11 -28.59
N THR A 407 -26.72 -7.84 -28.59
CA THR A 407 -27.53 -7.22 -29.67
C THR A 407 -26.75 -6.30 -30.61
N GLY A 408 -25.45 -6.08 -30.39
CA GLY A 408 -24.59 -5.35 -31.33
C GLY A 408 -24.67 -3.81 -31.29
N GLU A 409 -25.55 -3.22 -30.49
CA GLU A 409 -25.56 -1.77 -30.28
C GLU A 409 -24.88 -1.39 -28.95
N PRO A 410 -24.04 -0.32 -28.93
CA PRO A 410 -23.40 0.17 -27.72
C PRO A 410 -24.44 0.80 -26.76
N PRO A 411 -24.26 0.68 -25.43
CA PRO A 411 -25.12 1.38 -24.49
C PRO A 411 -25.04 2.90 -24.71
N ASN A 412 -26.17 3.58 -24.55
CA ASN A 412 -26.28 5.01 -24.78
C ASN A 412 -25.45 5.78 -23.74
N VAL A 413 -24.29 6.27 -24.18
CA VAL A 413 -23.30 6.97 -23.35
C VAL A 413 -23.87 8.24 -22.74
N ASP A 414 -24.78 8.91 -23.44
CA ASP A 414 -25.39 10.16 -22.97
C ASP A 414 -26.34 9.94 -21.79
N GLU A 415 -27.00 8.79 -21.74
CA GLU A 415 -27.88 8.41 -20.63
C GLU A 415 -27.08 8.10 -19.37
N TRP A 416 -25.94 7.42 -19.52
CA TRP A 416 -24.99 7.15 -18.44
C TRP A 416 -24.36 8.42 -17.87
N LEU A 417 -23.99 9.35 -18.74
CA LEU A 417 -23.43 10.64 -18.34
C LEU A 417 -24.50 11.54 -17.69
N ALA A 418 -25.78 11.38 -18.03
CA ALA A 418 -26.87 12.11 -17.39
C ALA A 418 -27.11 11.65 -15.94
N THR A 419 -27.01 10.35 -15.65
CA THR A 419 -27.17 9.81 -14.28
C THR A 419 -26.03 10.24 -13.34
N LEU A 420 -24.80 10.37 -13.87
CA LEU A 420 -23.63 10.87 -13.13
C LEU A 420 -23.69 12.37 -12.81
N ARG A 421 -24.56 13.12 -13.49
CA ARG A 421 -24.79 14.56 -13.27
C ARG A 421 -25.88 14.84 -12.22
N THR A 422 -26.44 13.81 -11.58
CA THR A 422 -27.42 13.99 -10.51
C THR A 422 -26.84 14.79 -9.33
N PRO A 423 -27.60 15.74 -8.75
CA PRO A 423 -27.09 16.61 -7.68
C PRO A 423 -26.92 15.89 -6.32
N ASP A 424 -27.51 14.70 -6.16
CA ASP A 424 -27.38 13.91 -4.93
C ASP A 424 -25.94 13.40 -4.77
N VAL A 425 -25.31 13.77 -3.66
CA VAL A 425 -23.91 13.48 -3.34
C VAL A 425 -23.75 12.06 -2.77
N SER A 426 -24.77 11.53 -2.08
CA SER A 426 -24.75 10.17 -1.53
C SER A 426 -24.79 9.15 -2.66
N LEU A 427 -25.71 9.35 -3.61
CA LEU A 427 -25.88 8.50 -4.78
C LEU A 427 -24.60 8.40 -5.63
N ARG A 428 -23.85 9.51 -5.74
CA ARG A 428 -22.57 9.56 -6.47
C ARG A 428 -21.43 8.92 -5.70
N GLY A 429 -21.40 9.06 -4.38
CA GLY A 429 -20.44 8.37 -3.51
C GLY A 429 -20.60 6.85 -3.60
N ASP A 430 -21.84 6.37 -3.53
CA ASP A 430 -22.17 4.95 -3.64
C ASP A 430 -21.86 4.38 -5.04
N LEU A 431 -22.13 5.16 -6.10
CA LEU A 431 -21.78 4.77 -7.47
C LEU A 431 -20.27 4.75 -7.72
N TRP A 432 -19.53 5.71 -7.18
CA TRP A 432 -18.07 5.73 -7.27
C TRP A 432 -17.44 4.59 -6.47
N ALA A 433 -17.92 4.35 -5.24
CA ALA A 433 -17.49 3.21 -4.44
C ALA A 433 -17.83 1.87 -5.14
N PHE A 434 -18.98 1.77 -5.80
CA PHE A 434 -19.38 0.59 -6.58
C PHE A 434 -18.54 0.40 -7.85
N ALA A 435 -18.31 1.47 -8.62
CA ALA A 435 -17.44 1.45 -9.80
C ALA A 435 -15.98 1.20 -9.43
N GLU A 436 -15.52 1.68 -8.28
CA GLU A 436 -14.21 1.42 -7.70
C GLU A 436 -14.10 -0.05 -7.24
N LEU A 437 -15.06 -0.57 -6.47
CA LEU A 437 -15.12 -1.99 -6.11
C LEU A 437 -15.10 -2.90 -7.36
N ALA A 438 -15.92 -2.58 -8.36
CA ALA A 438 -16.03 -3.33 -9.62
C ALA A 438 -14.82 -3.22 -10.55
N THR A 439 -14.04 -2.14 -10.43
CA THR A 439 -12.79 -1.96 -11.19
C THR A 439 -11.59 -2.55 -10.47
N TRP A 440 -11.63 -2.72 -9.14
CA TRP A 440 -10.52 -3.21 -8.33
C TRP A 440 -10.57 -4.72 -8.04
N LEU A 441 -11.77 -5.31 -7.90
CA LEU A 441 -11.97 -6.74 -7.69
C LEU A 441 -13.23 -7.16 -8.47
N THR A 442 -13.22 -8.30 -9.16
CA THR A 442 -14.50 -8.91 -9.54
C THR A 442 -15.04 -9.55 -8.24
N PRO A 443 -16.09 -9.00 -7.59
CA PRO A 443 -16.56 -9.53 -6.31
C PRO A 443 -17.18 -10.92 -6.51
N GLU A 444 -17.13 -11.76 -5.49
CA GLU A 444 -17.86 -13.04 -5.51
C GLU A 444 -19.37 -12.76 -5.53
N PRO A 445 -20.18 -13.63 -6.17
CA PRO A 445 -21.63 -13.44 -6.29
C PRO A 445 -22.35 -13.09 -4.96
N GLN A 446 -21.98 -13.71 -3.84
CA GLN A 446 -22.64 -13.46 -2.54
C GLN A 446 -22.35 -12.07 -1.98
N GLN A 447 -21.25 -11.43 -2.41
CA GLN A 447 -20.91 -10.07 -1.99
C GLN A 447 -21.78 -9.01 -2.67
N LEU A 448 -22.48 -9.39 -3.76
CA LEU A 448 -23.41 -8.52 -4.48
C LEU A 448 -24.84 -8.57 -3.90
N GLU A 449 -25.18 -9.63 -3.16
CA GLU A 449 -26.53 -9.86 -2.59
C GLU A 449 -27.09 -8.69 -1.78
N PRO A 450 -26.34 -8.06 -0.84
CA PRO A 450 -26.88 -6.95 -0.05
C PRO A 450 -27.16 -5.71 -0.90
N MET A 451 -26.37 -5.51 -1.96
CA MET A 451 -26.46 -4.36 -2.85
C MET A 451 -27.64 -4.48 -3.83
N VAL A 452 -27.97 -5.71 -4.22
CA VAL A 452 -29.16 -6.07 -5.00
C VAL A 452 -30.43 -6.07 -4.14
N SER A 453 -30.27 -6.30 -2.83
CA SER A 453 -31.39 -6.40 -1.90
C SER A 453 -32.00 -5.05 -1.52
N ALA A 454 -31.25 -3.95 -1.66
CA ALA A 454 -31.77 -2.60 -1.47
C ALA A 454 -32.89 -2.30 -2.49
N GLU A 455 -34.09 -1.93 -2.01
CA GLU A 455 -35.33 -1.86 -2.82
C GLU A 455 -35.33 -0.79 -3.91
N ASP A 456 -34.43 0.19 -3.85
CA ASP A 456 -34.33 1.29 -4.81
C ASP A 456 -32.88 1.45 -5.31
N ALA A 457 -32.38 0.52 -6.12
CA ALA A 457 -31.06 0.67 -6.72
C ALA A 457 -31.16 1.41 -8.08
N PRO A 458 -30.90 2.74 -8.16
CA PRO A 458 -30.97 3.53 -9.40
C PRO A 458 -29.94 3.12 -10.48
N PHE A 459 -29.21 2.02 -10.27
CA PHE A 459 -28.01 1.63 -11.01
C PHE A 459 -28.07 0.18 -11.50
N SER A 460 -29.26 -0.29 -11.84
CA SER A 460 -29.57 -1.63 -12.35
C SER A 460 -28.60 -2.14 -13.42
N GLY A 461 -28.20 -1.28 -14.36
CA GLY A 461 -27.26 -1.61 -15.43
C GLY A 461 -25.82 -1.85 -14.96
N ALA A 462 -25.34 -1.09 -13.98
CA ALA A 462 -23.99 -1.26 -13.42
C ALA A 462 -23.92 -2.56 -12.60
N VAL A 463 -24.96 -2.81 -11.79
CA VAL A 463 -25.09 -4.05 -11.01
C VAL A 463 -25.11 -5.28 -11.92
N TRP A 464 -25.83 -5.22 -13.05
CA TRP A 464 -25.84 -6.29 -14.05
C TRP A 464 -24.48 -6.52 -14.73
N ALA A 465 -23.74 -5.46 -15.04
CA ALA A 465 -22.43 -5.58 -15.67
C ALA A 465 -21.40 -6.23 -14.74
N VAL A 466 -21.41 -5.85 -13.45
CA VAL A 466 -20.56 -6.44 -12.41
C VAL A 466 -20.95 -7.89 -12.14
N TRP A 467 -22.24 -8.18 -12.09
CA TRP A 467 -22.77 -9.54 -11.97
C TRP A 467 -22.29 -10.47 -13.09
N ARG A 468 -22.46 -10.07 -14.35
CA ARG A 468 -22.04 -10.88 -15.50
C ARG A 468 -20.54 -11.13 -15.53
N ARG A 469 -19.74 -10.17 -15.05
CA ARG A 469 -18.29 -10.33 -14.90
C ARG A 469 -17.96 -11.32 -13.78
N SER A 470 -18.69 -11.26 -12.67
CA SER A 470 -18.60 -12.21 -11.56
C SER A 470 -18.98 -13.63 -11.98
N GLU A 471 -20.11 -13.83 -12.67
CA GLU A 471 -20.52 -15.15 -13.19
C GLU A 471 -19.48 -15.76 -14.14
N LYS A 472 -18.86 -14.93 -14.99
CA LYS A 472 -17.83 -15.39 -15.93
C LYS A 472 -16.56 -15.84 -15.20
N GLN A 473 -16.27 -15.27 -14.03
CA GLN A 473 -15.07 -15.58 -13.25
C GLN A 473 -15.29 -16.68 -12.21
N PHE A 474 -16.48 -16.76 -11.62
CA PHE A 474 -16.78 -17.64 -10.47
C PHE A 474 -17.87 -18.69 -10.75
N GLY A 475 -18.47 -18.70 -11.94
CA GLY A 475 -19.54 -19.61 -12.33
C GLY A 475 -20.95 -19.01 -12.16
N SER A 476 -21.91 -19.57 -12.89
CA SER A 476 -23.30 -19.09 -12.90
C SER A 476 -24.02 -19.35 -11.57
N ARG A 477 -24.86 -18.40 -11.15
CA ARG A 477 -25.71 -18.48 -9.96
C ARG A 477 -27.16 -18.12 -10.34
N PRO A 478 -27.96 -19.13 -10.74
CA PRO A 478 -29.32 -18.91 -11.25
C PRO A 478 -30.24 -18.22 -10.25
N ASP A 479 -30.02 -18.48 -8.95
CA ASP A 479 -30.75 -17.93 -7.82
C ASP A 479 -30.65 -16.39 -7.75
N LEU A 480 -29.45 -15.84 -7.94
CA LEU A 480 -29.26 -14.39 -7.96
C LEU A 480 -29.68 -13.76 -9.28
N GLU A 481 -29.47 -14.47 -10.40
CA GLU A 481 -29.91 -13.98 -11.71
C GLU A 481 -31.44 -13.80 -11.74
N GLU A 482 -32.19 -14.71 -11.10
CA GLU A 482 -33.65 -14.63 -10.97
C GLU A 482 -34.09 -13.46 -10.06
N GLN A 483 -33.41 -13.23 -8.94
CA GLN A 483 -33.64 -12.06 -8.08
C GLN A 483 -33.37 -10.73 -8.80
N LEU A 484 -32.29 -10.65 -9.58
CA LEU A 484 -31.95 -9.49 -10.40
C LEU A 484 -32.96 -9.25 -11.52
N LYS A 485 -33.44 -10.30 -12.18
CA LYS A 485 -34.48 -10.19 -13.21
C LYS A 485 -35.80 -9.70 -12.61
N GLY A 486 -36.19 -10.20 -11.43
CA GLY A 486 -37.44 -9.81 -10.77
C GLY A 486 -37.47 -8.36 -10.27
N LYS A 487 -36.31 -7.78 -9.93
CA LYS A 487 -36.21 -6.41 -9.41
C LYS A 487 -35.95 -5.33 -10.46
N LEU A 488 -35.38 -5.68 -11.61
CA LEU A 488 -34.87 -4.71 -12.58
C LEU A 488 -35.74 -4.58 -13.84
N TRP A 489 -36.82 -5.35 -13.93
CA TRP A 489 -37.78 -5.35 -15.05
C TRP A 489 -39.17 -4.81 -14.67
N HIS A 490 -39.27 -4.14 -13.53
CA HIS A 490 -40.38 -3.27 -13.12
C HIS A 490 -39.88 -1.83 -13.11
#